data_AF-A0A183AE89-F1
#
_entry.id   AF-A0A183AE89-F1
#
_cell.length_a   1.000
_cell.length_b   1.000
_cell.length_c   1.000
_cell.angle_alpha   90.00
_cell.angle_beta   90.00
_cell.angle_gamma   90.00
#
_symmetry.space_group_name_H-M   'P 1'
#
loop_
_entity.id
_entity.type
_entity.pdbx_description
1 polymer ?
#
loop_
_entity_poly.entity_id
_entity_poly.type
_entity_poly.pdbx_seq_one_letter_code
_entity_poly.pdbx_strand_id
1 'polypeptide(L)'
;MDGRSGSNATHDKFVLSYITVTPVQLSFARPVVVLGHMKDRIADELLCEFPDRFGTAVPYTTRACRSNEVEGRDYHFVVSREIMVADIAAQRYLEAGEYNGNLYGTHLESVFEVAELGLHCLLDVGGPALRRLEAAGLPPIAILVLPETFSSQPTPTSSKSTETCASSAKSAEAKSTEMNATHNAQIKLARLIRHFSNYLTEENIIAIQQYADFVTQAVLACSG
;
A
#
# COMPACT_ATOMS: atom_id res chain seq x y z
N MET A 1 -47.19 -11.70 -18.52
CA MET A 1 -46.64 -10.51 -17.86
C MET A 1 -45.83 -11.04 -16.71
N ASP A 2 -44.50 -10.95 -16.77
CA ASP A 2 -43.61 -11.03 -15.59
C ASP A 2 -42.28 -10.39 -16.00
N GLY A 3 -42.12 -9.13 -15.60
CA GLY A 3 -40.92 -8.34 -15.85
C GLY A 3 -39.82 -8.73 -14.86
N ARG A 4 -38.71 -9.24 -15.38
CA ARG A 4 -37.46 -9.35 -14.62
C ARG A 4 -36.83 -7.96 -14.51
N SER A 5 -36.99 -7.35 -13.35
CA SER A 5 -36.26 -6.17 -12.90
C SER A 5 -34.75 -6.46 -12.91
N GLY A 6 -34.00 -5.68 -13.69
CA GLY A 6 -32.55 -5.68 -13.68
C GLY A 6 -32.03 -4.91 -12.47
N SER A 7 -31.27 -5.57 -11.61
CA SER A 7 -30.49 -4.90 -10.57
C SER A 7 -29.23 -4.30 -11.21
N ASN A 8 -29.36 -3.10 -11.77
CA ASN A 8 -28.22 -2.23 -12.03
C ASN A 8 -27.66 -1.79 -10.66
N ALA A 9 -26.67 -2.52 -10.15
CA ALA A 9 -25.82 -2.02 -9.08
C ALA A 9 -25.04 -0.83 -9.64
N THR A 10 -25.55 0.37 -9.39
CA THR A 10 -24.85 1.62 -9.63
C THR A 10 -23.57 1.59 -8.81
N HIS A 11 -22.43 1.36 -9.48
CA HIS A 11 -21.12 1.63 -8.91
C HIS A 11 -21.07 3.12 -8.62
N ASP A 12 -21.37 3.48 -7.37
CA ASP A 12 -21.30 4.86 -6.91
C ASP A 12 -19.84 5.30 -7.04
N LYS A 13 -19.60 6.15 -8.03
CA LYS A 13 -18.27 6.62 -8.38
C LYS A 13 -17.92 7.66 -7.33
N PHE A 14 -17.34 7.23 -6.21
CA PHE A 14 -16.84 8.14 -5.18
C PHE A 14 -15.91 9.17 -5.82
N VAL A 15 -16.39 10.41 -5.97
CA VAL A 15 -15.59 11.53 -6.44
C VAL A 15 -14.82 12.06 -5.24
N LEU A 16 -13.55 11.68 -5.16
CA LEU A 16 -12.63 12.23 -4.16
C LEU A 16 -12.49 13.74 -4.42
N SER A 17 -12.90 14.56 -3.45
CA SER A 17 -12.81 16.03 -3.52
C SER A 17 -11.81 16.55 -2.51
N TYR A 18 -12.23 16.65 -1.24
CA TYR A 18 -11.39 17.12 -0.14
C TYR A 18 -11.46 16.13 1.03
N ILE A 19 -10.36 15.99 1.75
CA ILE A 19 -10.25 15.21 2.98
C ILE A 19 -9.92 16.19 4.09
N THR A 20 -10.67 16.13 5.19
CA THR A 20 -10.35 16.93 6.38
C THR A 20 -9.13 16.35 7.06
N VAL A 21 -8.17 17.21 7.42
CA VAL A 21 -6.94 16.81 8.10
C VAL A 21 -6.77 17.61 9.38
N THR A 22 -6.26 16.96 10.41
CA THR A 22 -5.87 17.57 11.68
C THR A 22 -4.37 17.46 11.87
N PRO A 23 -3.68 18.52 12.32
CA PRO A 23 -2.27 18.42 12.69
C PRO A 23 -2.09 17.45 13.86
N VAL A 24 -1.11 16.55 13.74
CA VAL A 24 -0.73 15.61 14.80
C VAL A 24 0.77 15.80 15.09
N GLN A 25 1.13 15.90 16.36
CA GLN A 25 2.53 15.84 16.79
C GLN A 25 2.91 14.38 17.04
N LEU A 26 4.01 13.95 16.44
CA LEU A 26 4.53 12.59 16.58
C LEU A 26 5.92 12.65 17.22
N SER A 27 6.20 11.68 18.10
CA SER A 27 7.49 11.54 18.79
C SER A 27 8.45 10.59 18.09
N PHE A 28 8.05 10.02 16.95
CA PHE A 28 8.80 9.00 16.21
C PHE A 28 8.84 9.33 14.71
N ALA A 29 9.80 8.71 14.01
CA ALA A 29 9.88 8.82 12.56
C ALA A 29 8.79 7.98 11.89
N ARG A 30 8.01 8.60 11.00
CA ARG A 30 6.89 7.93 10.32
C ARG A 30 7.39 6.84 9.37
N PRO A 31 6.71 5.69 9.25
CA PRO A 31 6.99 4.73 8.18
C PRO A 31 6.74 5.34 6.80
N VAL A 32 7.42 4.84 5.77
CA VAL A 32 7.28 5.29 4.38
C VAL A 32 6.87 4.12 3.52
N VAL A 33 5.77 4.28 2.79
CA VAL A 33 5.25 3.27 1.86
C VAL A 33 5.26 3.87 0.44
N VAL A 34 6.14 3.36 -0.42
CA VAL A 34 6.20 3.76 -1.83
C VAL A 34 5.38 2.76 -2.65
N LEU A 35 4.41 3.27 -3.39
CA LEU A 35 3.48 2.52 -4.20
C LEU A 35 3.66 2.90 -5.67
N GLY A 36 3.51 1.93 -6.57
CA GLY A 36 3.44 2.19 -8.00
C GLY A 36 4.76 2.05 -8.73
N HIS A 37 4.92 2.86 -9.78
CA HIS A 37 6.02 2.71 -10.72
C HIS A 37 7.37 2.94 -10.03
N MET A 38 8.35 2.07 -10.30
CA MET A 38 9.71 2.16 -9.75
C MET A 38 9.82 2.15 -8.21
N LYS A 39 8.80 1.69 -7.48
CA LYS A 39 8.83 1.68 -6.00
C LYS A 39 10.09 1.03 -5.41
N ASP A 40 10.53 -0.10 -5.99
CA ASP A 40 11.68 -0.87 -5.49
C ASP A 40 12.97 -0.07 -5.67
N ARG A 41 13.15 0.50 -6.86
CA ARG A 41 14.30 1.34 -7.16
C ARG A 41 14.37 2.59 -6.28
N ILE A 42 13.23 3.24 -6.03
CA ILE A 42 13.18 4.40 -5.13
C ILE A 42 13.54 4.00 -3.70
N ALA A 43 13.02 2.86 -3.21
CA ALA A 43 13.37 2.36 -1.89
C ALA A 43 14.87 2.03 -1.76
N ASP A 44 15.44 1.35 -2.76
CA ASP A 44 16.86 1.02 -2.80
C ASP A 44 17.75 2.28 -2.83
N GLU A 45 17.40 3.28 -3.65
CA GLU A 45 18.12 4.56 -3.72
C GLU A 45 18.06 5.32 -2.38
N LEU A 46 16.89 5.36 -1.72
CA LEU A 46 16.73 6.01 -0.41
C LEU A 46 17.56 5.35 0.69
N LEU A 47 17.61 4.02 0.73
CA LEU A 47 18.42 3.27 1.69
C LEU A 47 19.91 3.46 1.46
N CYS A 48 20.34 3.55 0.21
CA CYS A 48 21.73 3.72 -0.17
C CYS A 48 22.24 5.14 0.10
N GLU A 49 21.44 6.16 -0.26
CA GLU A 49 21.85 7.57 -0.18
C GLU A 49 21.70 8.14 1.24
N PHE A 50 20.71 7.66 2.00
CA PHE A 50 20.37 8.20 3.33
C PHE A 50 20.25 7.10 4.41
N PRO A 51 21.31 6.31 4.66
CA PRO A 51 21.28 5.20 5.62
C PRO A 51 21.11 5.66 7.08
N ASP A 52 21.36 6.94 7.37
CA ASP A 52 21.16 7.59 8.67
C ASP A 52 19.72 8.06 8.88
N ARG A 53 18.87 7.97 7.84
CA ARG A 53 17.47 8.45 7.88
C ARG A 53 16.45 7.36 7.58
N PHE A 54 16.85 6.30 6.89
CA PHE A 54 15.96 5.21 6.50
C PHE A 54 16.49 3.86 6.98
N GLY A 55 15.55 2.97 7.30
CA GLY A 55 15.83 1.59 7.65
C GLY A 55 14.74 0.66 7.11
N THR A 56 14.99 -0.63 7.15
CA THR A 56 14.02 -1.67 6.80
C THR A 56 13.66 -2.48 8.03
N ALA A 57 12.39 -2.87 8.13
CA ALA A 57 11.93 -3.80 9.16
C ALA A 57 12.45 -5.21 8.86
N VAL A 58 12.95 -5.91 9.88
CA VAL A 58 13.32 -7.32 9.75
C VAL A 58 12.04 -8.18 9.73
N PRO A 59 11.77 -8.94 8.65
CA PRO A 59 10.57 -9.75 8.55
C PRO A 59 10.67 -11.04 9.38
N TYR A 60 9.53 -11.66 9.63
CA TYR A 60 9.42 -12.94 10.34
C TYR A 60 9.18 -14.07 9.35
N THR A 61 9.63 -15.28 9.69
CA THR A 61 9.31 -16.48 8.93
C THR A 61 9.26 -17.74 9.80
N THR A 62 8.41 -18.70 9.43
CA THR A 62 8.45 -20.07 10.02
C THR A 62 9.48 -20.97 9.36
N ARG A 63 10.13 -20.52 8.29
CA ARG A 63 11.17 -21.30 7.62
C ARG A 63 12.36 -21.48 8.56
N ALA A 64 12.96 -22.67 8.57
CA ALA A 64 14.19 -22.88 9.31
C ALA A 64 15.32 -21.96 8.80
N CYS A 65 16.10 -21.42 9.75
CA CYS A 65 17.29 -20.64 9.49
C CYS A 65 18.34 -21.47 8.72
N ARG A 66 18.91 -20.89 7.67
CA ARG A 66 20.02 -21.49 6.92
C ARG A 66 21.36 -21.16 7.57
N SER A 67 22.39 -21.93 7.24
CA SER A 67 23.74 -21.76 7.79
C SER A 67 24.38 -20.39 7.49
N ASN A 68 23.92 -19.67 6.48
CA ASN A 68 24.41 -18.34 6.09
C ASN A 68 23.50 -17.18 6.54
N GLU A 69 22.41 -17.48 7.26
CA GLU A 69 21.45 -16.50 7.76
C GLU A 69 21.67 -16.22 9.25
N VAL A 70 21.27 -15.04 9.70
CA VAL A 70 21.42 -14.57 11.08
C VAL A 70 20.07 -14.11 11.62
N GLU A 71 19.69 -14.65 12.78
CA GLU A 71 18.48 -14.26 13.53
C GLU A 71 18.50 -12.76 13.85
N GLY A 72 17.40 -12.07 13.58
CA GLY A 72 17.27 -10.63 13.80
C GLY A 72 18.02 -9.74 12.79
N ARG A 73 18.62 -10.33 11.75
CA ARG A 73 19.19 -9.60 10.61
C ARG A 73 18.50 -9.97 9.30
N ASP A 74 18.49 -11.26 8.99
CA ASP A 74 17.88 -11.76 7.75
C ASP A 74 16.37 -11.97 7.95
N TYR A 75 16.01 -12.66 9.04
CA TYR A 75 14.63 -12.85 9.49
C TYR A 75 14.60 -13.02 11.02
N HIS A 76 13.41 -12.86 11.58
CA HIS A 76 13.04 -13.52 12.83
C HIS A 76 12.49 -14.92 12.56
N PHE A 77 13.22 -15.95 12.98
CA PHE A 77 12.87 -17.33 12.70
C PHE A 77 11.93 -17.89 13.78
N VAL A 78 10.64 -17.94 13.46
CA VAL A 78 9.59 -18.44 14.35
C VAL A 78 9.53 -19.96 14.31
N VAL A 79 9.81 -20.60 15.44
CA VAL A 79 9.87 -22.07 15.54
C VAL A 79 8.49 -22.73 15.39
N SER A 80 7.43 -22.14 15.95
CA SER A 80 6.06 -22.69 15.88
C SER A 80 5.23 -21.93 14.85
N ARG A 81 4.77 -22.65 13.84
CA ARG A 81 3.83 -22.14 12.85
C ARG A 81 2.50 -21.75 13.50
N GLU A 82 2.06 -22.51 14.50
CA GLU A 82 0.81 -22.29 15.22
C GLU A 82 0.81 -20.93 15.92
N ILE A 83 1.93 -20.55 16.53
CA ILE A 83 2.12 -19.22 17.12
C ILE A 83 2.01 -18.14 16.05
N MET A 84 2.75 -18.26 14.94
CA MET A 84 2.69 -17.25 13.87
C MET A 84 1.28 -17.12 13.27
N VAL A 85 0.53 -18.21 13.13
CA VAL A 85 -0.87 -18.19 12.68
C VAL A 85 -1.77 -17.47 13.68
N ALA A 86 -1.61 -17.72 14.98
CA ALA A 86 -2.37 -17.03 16.02
C ALA A 86 -2.06 -15.52 16.02
N ASP A 87 -0.81 -15.14 15.79
CA ASP A 87 -0.34 -13.77 15.74
C ASP A 87 -0.90 -13.02 14.51
N ILE A 88 -0.95 -13.68 13.35
CA ILE A 88 -1.61 -13.19 12.15
C ILE A 88 -3.11 -12.98 12.40
N ALA A 89 -3.77 -13.94 13.05
CA ALA A 89 -5.19 -13.83 13.41
C ALA A 89 -5.44 -12.66 14.38
N ALA A 90 -4.49 -12.38 15.27
CA ALA A 90 -4.51 -11.26 16.20
C ALA A 90 -4.12 -9.90 15.57
N GLN A 91 -4.00 -9.80 14.24
CA GLN A 91 -3.62 -8.57 13.52
C GLN A 91 -2.27 -7.97 13.96
N ARG A 92 -1.30 -8.79 14.39
CA ARG A 92 0.05 -8.31 14.75
C ARG A 92 1.00 -8.17 13.56
N TYR A 93 0.56 -8.61 12.39
CA TYR A 93 1.30 -8.50 11.14
C TYR A 93 0.69 -7.44 10.23
N LEU A 94 1.56 -6.62 9.64
CA LEU A 94 1.19 -5.65 8.62
C LEU A 94 0.77 -6.35 7.31
N GLU A 95 1.56 -7.34 6.92
CA GLU A 95 1.35 -8.25 5.80
C GLU A 95 1.85 -9.63 6.21
N ALA A 96 1.16 -10.67 5.77
CA ALA A 96 1.62 -12.04 5.89
C ALA A 96 1.19 -12.86 4.66
N GLY A 97 2.04 -13.80 4.29
CA GLY A 97 1.83 -14.70 3.16
C GLY A 97 2.52 -16.05 3.37
N GLU A 98 2.15 -17.01 2.54
CA GLU A 98 2.76 -18.33 2.54
C GLU A 98 3.56 -18.56 1.26
N TYR A 99 4.78 -19.06 1.41
CA TYR A 99 5.65 -19.43 0.29
C TYR A 99 6.41 -20.72 0.62
N ASN A 100 6.35 -21.69 -0.29
CA ASN A 100 6.96 -23.02 -0.13
C ASN A 100 6.66 -23.68 1.23
N GLY A 101 5.39 -23.63 1.66
CA GLY A 101 4.94 -24.23 2.92
C GLY A 101 5.35 -23.49 4.19
N ASN A 102 5.99 -22.32 4.07
CA ASN A 102 6.43 -21.51 5.20
C ASN A 102 5.72 -20.16 5.20
N LEU A 103 5.40 -19.65 6.38
CA LEU A 103 4.83 -18.32 6.54
C LEU A 103 5.94 -17.27 6.53
N TYR A 104 5.61 -16.10 5.99
CA TYR A 104 6.42 -14.90 5.99
C TYR A 104 5.53 -13.72 6.33
N GLY A 105 6.06 -12.73 7.04
CA GLY A 105 5.31 -11.52 7.29
C GLY A 105 6.13 -10.42 7.95
N THR A 106 5.68 -9.18 7.79
CA THR A 106 6.26 -8.01 8.46
C THR A 106 5.47 -7.77 9.73
N HIS A 107 6.08 -8.06 10.87
CA HIS A 107 5.46 -7.84 12.18
C HIS A 107 5.43 -6.34 12.49
N LEU A 108 4.39 -5.87 13.18
CA LEU A 108 4.28 -4.44 13.54
C LEU A 108 5.43 -4.00 14.45
N GLU A 109 5.89 -4.86 15.35
CA GLU A 109 7.02 -4.58 16.25
C GLU A 109 8.31 -4.23 15.49
N SER A 110 8.64 -4.95 14.41
CA SER A 110 9.79 -4.62 13.57
C SER A 110 9.70 -3.21 12.97
N VAL A 111 8.48 -2.70 12.73
CA VAL A 111 8.27 -1.33 12.23
C VAL A 111 8.44 -0.32 13.36
N PHE A 112 7.95 -0.63 14.56
CA PHE A 112 8.16 0.19 15.75
C PHE A 112 9.63 0.34 16.10
N GLU A 113 10.40 -0.76 16.09
CA GLU A 113 11.84 -0.74 16.38
C GLU A 113 12.59 0.25 15.49
N VAL A 114 12.32 0.24 14.17
CA VAL A 114 12.95 1.18 13.23
C VAL A 114 12.52 2.63 13.50
N ALA A 115 11.23 2.84 13.82
CA ALA A 115 10.70 4.17 14.13
C ALA A 115 11.28 4.74 15.43
N GLU A 116 11.51 3.89 16.44
CA GLU A 116 12.11 4.24 17.73
C GLU A 116 13.60 4.59 17.62
N LEU A 117 14.30 4.01 16.64
CA LEU A 117 15.66 4.41 16.26
C LEU A 117 15.70 5.79 15.57
N GLY A 118 14.55 6.44 15.35
CA GLY A 118 14.45 7.71 14.66
C GLY A 118 14.58 7.61 13.14
N LEU A 119 14.50 6.39 12.59
CA LEU A 119 14.59 6.13 11.16
C LEU A 119 13.20 5.98 10.53
N HIS A 120 13.06 6.46 9.30
CA HIS A 120 11.90 6.18 8.47
C HIS A 120 11.95 4.72 8.01
N CYS A 121 11.03 3.88 8.52
CA CYS A 121 10.91 2.50 8.08
C CYS A 121 10.36 2.45 6.64
N LEU A 122 11.19 2.08 5.66
CA LEU A 122 10.74 1.79 4.31
C LEU A 122 10.07 0.42 4.26
N LEU A 123 8.82 0.39 3.79
CA LEU A 123 7.98 -0.80 3.79
C LEU A 123 7.62 -1.19 2.36
N ASP A 124 8.04 -2.37 1.96
CA ASP A 124 7.57 -3.03 0.74
C ASP A 124 6.24 -3.75 1.00
N VAL A 125 5.15 -2.98 1.02
CA VAL A 125 3.80 -3.50 1.30
C VAL A 125 2.77 -2.93 0.32
N GLY A 126 1.67 -3.68 0.13
CA GLY A 126 0.55 -3.22 -0.69
C GLY A 126 -0.33 -2.16 -0.01
N GLY A 127 -1.20 -1.50 -0.79
CA GLY A 127 -2.16 -0.50 -0.28
C GLY A 127 -3.00 -0.92 0.95
N PRO A 128 -3.45 -2.18 1.11
CA PRO A 128 -4.16 -2.63 2.33
C PRO A 128 -3.38 -2.46 3.64
N ALA A 129 -2.05 -2.40 3.56
CA ALA A 129 -1.17 -2.21 4.72
C ALA A 129 -1.26 -0.79 5.31
N LEU A 130 -1.60 0.22 4.50
CA LEU A 130 -1.70 1.61 4.95
C LEU A 130 -2.68 1.78 6.11
N ARG A 131 -3.84 1.13 6.02
CA ARG A 131 -4.86 1.13 7.09
C ARG A 131 -4.38 0.45 8.37
N ARG A 132 -3.63 -0.65 8.23
CA ARG A 132 -3.09 -1.39 9.38
C ARG A 132 -2.05 -0.57 10.12
N LEU A 133 -1.21 0.18 9.40
CA LEU A 133 -0.23 1.11 9.99
C LEU A 133 -0.93 2.22 10.78
N GLU A 134 -1.97 2.84 10.22
CA GLU A 134 -2.74 3.86 10.93
C GLU A 134 -3.44 3.31 12.17
N ALA A 135 -4.11 2.15 12.05
CA ALA A 135 -4.77 1.50 13.18
C ALA A 135 -3.79 1.09 14.30
N ALA A 136 -2.54 0.81 13.95
CA ALA A 136 -1.46 0.54 14.89
C ALA A 136 -0.84 1.81 15.50
N GLY A 137 -1.28 3.01 15.12
CA GLY A 137 -0.72 4.28 15.62
C GLY A 137 0.59 4.69 14.92
N LEU A 138 0.88 4.14 13.74
CA LEU A 138 2.06 4.44 12.93
C LEU A 138 1.64 5.10 11.59
N PRO A 139 1.10 6.32 11.59
CA PRO A 139 0.56 6.94 10.37
C PRO A 139 1.65 7.08 9.29
N PRO A 140 1.56 6.35 8.17
CA PRO A 140 2.64 6.28 7.19
C PRO A 140 2.67 7.53 6.30
N ILE A 141 3.83 7.82 5.72
CA ILE A 141 3.97 8.66 4.54
C ILE A 141 3.74 7.75 3.33
N ALA A 142 2.57 7.84 2.70
CA ALA A 142 2.21 7.04 1.54
C ALA A 142 2.47 7.83 0.25
N ILE A 143 3.35 7.32 -0.62
CA ILE A 143 3.75 7.98 -1.88
C ILE A 143 3.33 7.10 -3.05
N LEU A 144 2.42 7.60 -3.89
CA LEU A 144 2.00 6.92 -5.12
C LEU A 144 2.75 7.50 -6.32
N VAL A 145 3.57 6.67 -6.96
CA VAL A 145 4.33 7.02 -8.18
C VAL A 145 3.58 6.52 -9.40
N LEU A 146 3.11 7.47 -10.21
CA LEU A 146 2.40 7.20 -11.46
C LEU A 146 3.39 7.26 -12.65
N PRO A 147 3.26 6.38 -13.66
CA PRO A 147 4.08 6.44 -14.86
C PRO A 147 3.72 7.68 -15.72
N GLU A 148 4.70 8.25 -16.43
CA GLU A 148 4.52 9.45 -17.26
C GLU A 148 3.43 9.29 -18.34
N THR A 149 3.25 8.07 -18.87
CA THR A 149 2.22 7.76 -19.87
C THR A 149 0.79 7.93 -19.35
N PHE A 150 0.61 8.12 -18.05
CA PHE A 150 -0.68 8.43 -17.43
C PHE A 150 -0.99 9.95 -17.42
N SER A 151 0.00 10.80 -17.70
CA SER A 151 -0.17 12.26 -17.76
C SER A 151 -0.93 12.75 -19.01
N SER A 152 -1.34 11.87 -19.94
CA SER A 152 -2.03 12.32 -21.14
C SER A 152 -3.48 12.69 -20.82
N GLN A 153 -3.71 13.97 -20.50
CA GLN A 153 -4.93 14.59 -21.02
C GLN A 153 -4.92 14.38 -22.55
N PRO A 154 -6.04 13.97 -23.16
CA PRO A 154 -6.09 13.78 -24.61
C PRO A 154 -5.88 15.14 -25.29
N THR A 155 -4.65 15.41 -25.73
CA THR A 155 -4.39 16.52 -26.66
C THR A 155 -4.92 16.10 -28.02
N PRO A 156 -5.82 16.85 -28.66
CA PRO A 156 -6.33 16.53 -29.98
C PRO A 156 -5.25 16.88 -31.02
N THR A 157 -4.31 15.97 -31.27
CA THR A 157 -3.38 16.12 -32.39
C THR A 157 -3.88 15.31 -33.57
N SER A 158 -4.33 16.06 -34.57
CA SER A 158 -4.78 15.67 -35.89
C SER A 158 -3.87 14.67 -36.60
N SER A 159 -4.53 13.81 -37.36
CA SER A 159 -4.00 12.87 -38.35
C SER A 159 -2.94 13.45 -39.29
N LYS A 160 -1.97 12.61 -39.65
CA LYS A 160 -1.73 12.19 -41.05
C LYS A 160 -0.80 10.98 -41.14
N SER A 161 -1.26 10.02 -41.92
CA SER A 161 -0.65 8.74 -42.30
C SER A 161 0.39 8.90 -43.42
N THR A 162 1.37 7.99 -43.46
CA THR A 162 1.83 7.33 -44.70
C THR A 162 2.45 5.95 -44.37
N GLU A 163 2.06 4.96 -45.16
CA GLU A 163 2.37 3.52 -45.05
C GLU A 163 3.74 3.15 -45.65
N THR A 164 4.28 1.96 -45.34
CA THR A 164 4.59 0.88 -46.32
C THR A 164 4.92 -0.46 -45.62
N CYS A 165 4.50 -1.57 -46.26
CA CYS A 165 4.41 -2.97 -45.80
C CYS A 165 5.71 -3.82 -45.75
N ALA A 166 5.60 -4.92 -44.96
CA ALA A 166 6.12 -6.29 -45.17
C ALA A 166 7.23 -6.82 -44.23
N SER A 167 6.82 -7.47 -43.12
CA SER A 167 7.42 -8.73 -42.62
C SER A 167 6.50 -9.37 -41.56
N SER A 168 5.61 -10.25 -42.03
CA SER A 168 4.51 -10.84 -41.25
C SER A 168 4.90 -12.21 -40.70
N ALA A 169 5.23 -12.26 -39.40
CA ALA A 169 5.01 -13.38 -38.47
C ALA A 169 5.61 -13.07 -37.08
N LYS A 170 6.84 -12.53 -37.03
CA LYS A 170 7.50 -12.14 -35.75
C LYS A 170 6.92 -10.88 -35.09
N SER A 171 6.26 -10.01 -35.86
CA SER A 171 5.70 -8.74 -35.37
C SER A 171 4.32 -8.88 -34.73
N ALA A 172 3.52 -9.88 -35.12
CA ALA A 172 2.19 -10.09 -34.55
C ALA A 172 2.25 -10.65 -33.13
N GLU A 173 3.23 -11.50 -32.85
CA GLU A 173 3.46 -12.11 -31.54
C GLU A 173 4.14 -11.12 -30.57
N ALA A 174 5.06 -10.28 -31.06
CA ALA A 174 5.59 -9.16 -30.28
C ALA A 174 4.50 -8.11 -29.96
N LYS A 175 3.64 -7.76 -30.94
CA LYS A 175 2.52 -6.82 -30.74
C LYS A 175 1.44 -7.37 -29.81
N SER A 176 1.10 -8.66 -29.88
CA SER A 176 0.13 -9.26 -28.96
C SER A 176 0.69 -9.34 -27.54
N THR A 177 1.98 -9.64 -27.40
CA THR A 177 2.67 -9.68 -26.09
C THR A 177 2.78 -8.27 -25.47
N GLU A 178 3.09 -7.25 -26.26
CA GLU A 178 3.17 -5.85 -25.83
C GLU A 178 1.78 -5.25 -25.49
N MET A 179 0.75 -5.60 -26.26
CA MET A 179 -0.64 -5.23 -25.99
C MET A 179 -1.18 -5.91 -24.72
N ASN A 180 -0.80 -7.16 -24.47
CA ASN A 180 -1.13 -7.87 -23.23
C ASN A 180 -0.37 -7.30 -22.01
N ALA A 181 0.90 -6.92 -22.19
CA ALA A 181 1.70 -6.31 -21.13
C ALA A 181 1.17 -4.93 -20.73
N THR A 182 0.81 -4.09 -21.71
CA THR A 182 0.21 -2.77 -21.48
C THR A 182 -1.18 -2.87 -20.84
N HIS A 183 -2.02 -3.80 -21.28
CA HIS A 183 -3.32 -4.06 -20.65
C HIS A 183 -3.19 -4.51 -19.19
N ASN A 184 -2.28 -5.44 -18.90
CA ASN A 184 -2.00 -5.89 -17.53
C ASN A 184 -1.43 -4.77 -16.65
N ALA A 185 -0.58 -3.90 -17.21
CA ALA A 185 -0.07 -2.73 -16.50
C ALA A 185 -1.19 -1.74 -16.15
N GLN A 186 -2.13 -1.49 -17.07
CA GLN A 186 -3.30 -0.64 -16.82
C GLN A 186 -4.22 -1.23 -15.74
N ILE A 187 -4.47 -2.54 -15.74
CA ILE A 187 -5.25 -3.22 -14.69
C ILE A 187 -4.56 -3.08 -13.33
N LYS A 188 -3.25 -3.33 -13.26
CA LYS A 188 -2.46 -3.19 -12.03
C LYS A 188 -2.50 -1.76 -11.50
N LEU A 189 -2.34 -0.77 -12.38
CA LEU A 189 -2.39 0.65 -12.04
C LEU A 189 -3.79 1.07 -11.55
N ALA A 190 -4.85 0.66 -12.24
CA ALA A 190 -6.23 0.94 -11.82
C ALA A 190 -6.53 0.32 -10.44
N ARG A 191 -6.04 -0.90 -10.18
CA ARG A 191 -6.14 -1.54 -8.87
C ARG A 191 -5.38 -0.77 -7.79
N LEU A 192 -4.19 -0.25 -8.12
CA LEU A 192 -3.37 0.52 -7.20
C LEU A 192 -4.00 1.87 -6.86
N ILE A 193 -4.46 2.61 -7.88
CA ILE A 193 -5.19 3.87 -7.71
C ILE A 193 -6.43 3.62 -6.87
N ARG A 194 -7.19 2.54 -7.14
CA ARG A 194 -8.35 2.19 -6.31
C ARG A 194 -7.97 1.92 -4.86
N HIS A 195 -6.91 1.16 -4.59
CA HIS A 195 -6.49 0.89 -3.21
C HIS A 195 -6.03 2.15 -2.50
N PHE A 196 -5.31 3.03 -3.20
CA PHE A 196 -4.87 4.32 -2.67
C PHE A 196 -6.05 5.27 -2.45
N SER A 197 -6.97 5.38 -3.40
CA SER A 197 -8.23 6.12 -3.25
C SER A 197 -9.06 5.56 -2.10
N ASN A 198 -9.18 4.24 -1.97
CA ASN A 198 -9.90 3.63 -0.84
C ASN A 198 -9.25 4.00 0.48
N TYR A 199 -7.92 3.95 0.59
CA TYR A 199 -7.19 4.46 1.76
C TYR A 199 -7.56 5.92 2.07
N LEU A 200 -7.77 6.74 1.04
CA LEU A 200 -8.23 8.12 1.19
C LEU A 200 -9.74 8.26 1.52
N THR A 201 -10.60 7.31 1.12
CA THR A 201 -12.07 7.49 1.09
C THR A 201 -12.89 6.69 2.10
N GLU A 202 -12.36 5.63 2.73
CA GLU A 202 -13.15 4.86 3.71
C GLU A 202 -12.60 5.02 5.13
N GLU A 203 -13.46 5.36 6.09
CA GLU A 203 -13.22 5.39 7.56
C GLU A 203 -12.41 6.57 8.18
N ASN A 204 -12.01 7.59 7.43
CA ASN A 204 -11.58 8.87 8.04
C ASN A 204 -12.70 9.66 8.76
N ILE A 205 -13.92 9.11 8.81
CA ILE A 205 -15.01 9.58 9.69
C ILE A 205 -14.97 8.87 11.06
N ILE A 206 -14.41 7.67 11.18
CA ILE A 206 -14.49 6.88 12.42
C ILE A 206 -13.44 7.32 13.46
N ALA A 207 -12.38 8.03 13.04
CA ALA A 207 -11.52 8.78 13.97
C ALA A 207 -12.10 10.16 14.39
N ILE A 208 -13.35 10.47 14.02
CA ILE A 208 -14.12 11.61 14.52
C ILE A 208 -15.44 11.11 15.16
N GLN A 209 -15.34 10.06 15.97
CA GLN A 209 -16.46 9.65 16.84
C GLN A 209 -16.06 9.28 18.27
N GLN A 210 -14.83 9.60 18.68
CA GLN A 210 -14.46 9.69 20.10
C GLN A 210 -14.30 11.13 20.61
N TYR A 211 -14.80 12.13 19.89
CA TYR A 211 -14.88 13.52 20.35
C TYR A 211 -16.31 14.08 20.40
N ALA A 212 -17.29 13.24 20.74
CA ALA A 212 -18.63 13.70 21.11
C ALA A 212 -18.86 13.77 22.63
N ASP A 213 -18.04 13.12 23.46
CA ASP A 213 -18.26 13.08 24.91
C ASP A 213 -17.54 14.20 25.68
N PHE A 214 -16.48 14.79 25.13
CA PHE A 214 -15.77 15.89 25.81
C PHE A 214 -16.47 17.24 25.65
N VAL A 215 -17.05 17.52 24.47
CA VAL A 215 -17.74 18.79 24.21
C VAL A 215 -19.11 18.83 24.89
N THR A 216 -19.80 17.69 25.01
CA THR A 216 -21.10 17.63 25.69
C THR A 216 -20.96 17.79 27.21
N GLN A 217 -19.90 17.25 27.83
CA GLN A 217 -19.64 17.48 29.26
C GLN A 217 -19.12 18.89 29.57
N ALA A 218 -18.32 19.49 28.69
CA ALA A 218 -17.82 20.85 28.88
C ALA A 218 -18.92 21.92 28.73
N VAL A 219 -19.92 21.70 27.86
CA VAL A 219 -21.04 22.65 27.69
C VAL A 219 -22.06 22.55 28.85
N LEU A 220 -22.25 21.36 29.43
CA LEU A 220 -23.10 21.19 30.62
C LEU A 220 -22.42 21.67 31.91
N ALA A 221 -21.09 21.55 32.03
CA ALA A 221 -20.33 22.03 33.17
C ALA A 221 -20.18 23.56 33.25
N CYS A 222 -20.37 24.27 32.13
CA CYS A 222 -20.38 25.73 32.08
C CYS A 222 -21.79 26.35 32.15
N SER A 223 -22.83 25.53 32.31
CA SER A 223 -24.23 25.96 32.37
C SER A 223 -24.88 25.71 33.76
N GLY A 224 -24.08 25.48 34.80
CA GLY A 224 -24.52 25.29 36.18
C GLY A 224 -23.68 26.10 37.16
#